data_AF-A0A6C0KF50-F1
#
_entry.id   AF-A0A6C0KF50-F1
#
_cell.length_a   1.000
_cell.length_b   1.000
_cell.length_c   1.000
_cell.angle_alpha   90.00
_cell.angle_beta   90.00
_cell.angle_gamma   90.00
#
_symmetry.space_group_name_H-M   'P 1'
#
loop_
_entity.id
_entity.type
_entity.pdbx_description
1 polymer ?
#
loop_
_entity_poly.entity_id
_entity_poly.type
_entity_poly.pdbx_seq_one_letter_code
_entity_poly.pdbx_strand_id
1 'polypeptide(L)'
;MICQYCNKEFSSKISLYQHQQKAKYCLQLQGLTNTNYNCEHCNKSLSTNERLLTHFNSCKIKKKKDEVSKENDLTYGYKNSIKDLQNEILNYQEKIREKTDYIAKLETKLEKFENAVVANMAATTHALYEEENDDNEEAIPLVKKLDSIVINDDDRKNVEYSNITLNNVVITSRPIDHYVNATQLCQAGGKKFNDWFRLDTTKELINELEAEAGIPASGLIDTKTGGNDKSKQGSWIHPDLSIQLAQWISPKFAIQVSKWIRTIFRDGSLEIDLSLMREKEVEMREKDARIKQLESVCLSKQRRAVYPERNVIYMLTTDDHLKRRTYIIGKAKNLTNRLSTYNKTCDHTVVHYRECKNEDDMDTVEILILNKLRDYREQANRDRFILPDDKDDSFFTRTIDECIGFL
;
A
#
# COMPACT_ATOMS: atom_id res chain seq x y z
N MET A 1 -60.51 39.93 46.75
CA MET A 1 -60.32 40.74 45.53
C MET A 1 -61.11 40.12 44.41
N ILE A 2 -61.90 40.90 43.66
CA ILE A 2 -62.86 40.36 42.70
C ILE A 2 -62.34 40.56 41.28
N CYS A 3 -62.47 39.54 40.43
CA CYS A 3 -62.17 39.68 39.02
C CYS A 3 -63.21 40.55 38.32
N GLN A 4 -62.79 41.66 37.73
CA GLN A 4 -63.67 42.61 37.04
C GLN A 4 -64.39 42.05 35.81
N TYR A 5 -63.97 40.89 35.29
CA TYR A 5 -64.56 40.29 34.08
C TYR A 5 -65.54 39.15 34.39
N CYS A 6 -65.25 38.34 35.41
CA CYS A 6 -66.05 37.15 35.72
C CYS A 6 -66.65 37.16 37.14
N ASN A 7 -66.43 38.23 37.90
CA ASN A 7 -66.90 38.46 39.27
C ASN A 7 -66.53 37.38 40.30
N LYS A 8 -65.53 36.52 40.02
CA LYS A 8 -65.01 35.56 41.01
C LYS A 8 -64.11 36.24 42.04
N GLU A 9 -64.23 35.81 43.30
CA GLU A 9 -63.39 36.28 44.39
C GLU A 9 -62.10 35.47 44.53
N PHE A 10 -61.01 36.18 44.81
CA PHE A 10 -59.67 35.63 45.02
C PHE A 10 -59.05 36.16 46.30
N SER A 11 -58.31 35.28 46.98
CA SER A 11 -57.63 35.55 48.25
C SER A 11 -56.37 36.41 48.12
N SER A 12 -55.69 36.41 46.96
CA SER A 12 -54.45 37.18 46.75
C SER A 12 -54.42 37.92 45.40
N LYS A 13 -53.60 38.99 45.32
CA LYS A 13 -53.39 39.77 44.07
C LYS A 13 -52.75 38.90 42.99
N ILE A 14 -51.83 38.02 43.38
CA ILE A 14 -51.12 37.10 42.48
C ILE A 14 -52.09 36.08 41.87
N SER A 15 -52.96 35.47 42.68
CA SER A 15 -53.97 34.52 42.18
C SER A 15 -54.99 35.18 41.25
N LEU A 16 -55.41 36.41 41.56
CA LEU A 16 -56.29 37.18 40.68
C LEU A 16 -55.62 37.48 39.34
N TYR A 17 -54.36 37.94 39.37
CA TYR A 17 -53.58 38.21 38.17
C TYR A 17 -53.40 36.95 37.31
N GLN A 18 -53.00 35.83 37.89
CA GLN A 18 -52.85 34.57 37.16
C GLN A 18 -54.19 34.07 36.58
N HIS A 19 -55.30 34.23 37.32
CA HIS A 19 -56.63 33.89 36.83
C HIS A 19 -57.02 34.73 35.61
N GLN A 20 -56.85 36.05 35.69
CA GLN A 20 -57.17 36.98 34.58
C GLN A 20 -56.35 36.67 33.32
N GLN A 21 -55.10 36.21 33.48
CA GLN A 21 -54.19 35.95 32.37
C GLN A 21 -54.29 34.53 31.78
N LYS A 22 -54.81 33.54 32.52
CA LYS A 22 -54.74 32.11 32.09
C LYS A 22 -56.09 31.39 32.04
N ALA A 23 -57.10 31.86 32.78
CA ALA A 23 -58.37 31.16 32.84
C ALA A 23 -59.16 31.37 31.55
N LYS A 24 -59.33 30.29 30.76
CA LYS A 24 -60.00 30.30 29.45
C LYS A 24 -61.33 31.06 29.43
N TYR A 25 -62.18 30.82 30.43
CA TYR A 25 -63.47 31.51 30.58
C TYR A 25 -63.31 33.01 30.84
N CYS A 26 -62.34 33.40 31.67
CA CYS A 26 -62.09 34.81 31.99
C CYS A 26 -61.44 35.57 30.82
N LEU A 27 -60.59 34.91 30.03
CA LEU A 27 -59.99 35.47 28.82
C LEU A 27 -61.05 35.66 27.71
N GLN A 28 -61.97 34.72 27.57
CA GLN A 28 -63.08 34.83 26.62
C GLN A 28 -64.00 36.02 26.93
N LEU A 29 -64.28 36.27 28.22
CA LEU A 29 -65.02 37.46 28.67
C LEU A 29 -64.23 38.77 28.47
N GLN A 30 -62.89 38.71 28.42
CA GLN A 30 -62.03 39.85 28.08
C GLN A 30 -61.95 40.13 26.58
N GLY A 31 -62.59 39.30 25.73
CA GLY A 31 -62.42 39.37 24.27
C GLY A 31 -61.05 38.89 23.78
N LEU A 32 -60.25 38.26 24.66
CA LEU A 32 -58.94 37.70 24.34
C LEU A 32 -59.10 36.22 23.96
N THR A 33 -58.72 35.87 22.73
CA THR A 33 -58.72 34.48 22.28
C THR A 33 -57.50 33.76 22.84
N ASN A 34 -57.72 32.64 23.53
CA ASN A 34 -56.62 31.78 23.94
C ASN A 34 -56.06 31.11 22.67
N THR A 35 -54.76 31.23 22.41
CA THR A 35 -54.13 30.56 21.27
C THR A 35 -54.21 29.05 21.50
N ASN A 36 -55.10 28.37 20.78
CA ASN A 36 -55.15 26.90 20.80
C ASN A 36 -54.00 26.38 19.93
N TYR A 37 -53.16 25.51 20.51
CA TYR A 37 -52.06 24.87 19.82
C TYR A 37 -52.51 23.48 19.36
N ASN A 38 -52.67 23.28 18.06
CA ASN A 38 -53.19 22.02 17.50
C ASN A 38 -52.06 21.13 17.00
N CYS A 39 -52.16 19.82 17.24
CA CYS A 39 -51.25 18.85 16.63
C CYS A 39 -51.61 18.62 15.16
N GLU A 40 -50.66 18.82 14.25
CA GLU A 40 -50.85 18.63 12.80
C GLU A 40 -51.17 17.17 12.40
N HIS A 41 -50.83 16.19 13.24
CA HIS A 41 -51.03 14.78 12.91
C HIS A 41 -52.34 14.20 13.44
N CYS A 42 -52.84 14.69 14.59
CA CYS A 42 -54.06 14.15 15.22
C CYS A 42 -55.12 15.22 15.57
N ASN A 43 -54.87 16.48 15.20
CA ASN A 43 -55.73 17.64 15.43
C ASN A 43 -56.15 17.87 16.90
N LYS A 44 -55.40 17.30 17.86
CA LYS A 44 -55.65 17.53 19.29
C LYS A 44 -55.28 18.97 19.66
N SER A 45 -56.24 19.72 20.19
CA SER A 45 -56.05 21.09 20.69
C SER A 45 -55.50 21.12 22.10
N LEU A 46 -54.43 21.89 22.31
CA LEU A 46 -53.72 22.00 23.57
C LEU A 46 -53.64 23.47 24.01
N SER A 47 -53.62 23.64 25.33
CA SER A 47 -53.75 24.95 25.97
C SER A 47 -52.46 25.79 25.95
N THR A 48 -51.31 25.18 25.66
CA THR A 48 -50.00 25.84 25.62
C THR A 48 -49.09 25.15 24.60
N ASN A 49 -48.11 25.87 24.06
CA ASN A 49 -47.13 25.35 23.10
C ASN A 49 -46.28 24.20 23.71
N GLU A 50 -45.84 24.34 24.97
CA GLU A 50 -45.07 23.30 25.66
C GLU A 50 -45.79 21.95 25.75
N ARG A 51 -47.13 21.98 25.95
CA ARG A 51 -47.96 20.78 25.90
C ARG A 51 -48.08 20.21 24.50
N LEU A 52 -48.09 21.05 23.46
CA LEU A 52 -48.06 20.61 22.07
C LEU A 52 -46.75 19.90 21.74
N LEU A 53 -45.60 20.44 22.15
CA LEU A 53 -44.29 19.82 21.92
C LEU A 53 -44.16 18.46 22.59
N THR A 54 -44.53 18.36 23.87
CA THR A 54 -44.53 17.08 24.59
C THR A 54 -45.51 16.08 23.97
N HIS A 55 -46.69 16.54 23.55
CA HIS A 55 -47.64 15.71 22.82
C HIS A 55 -47.09 15.23 21.48
N PHE A 56 -46.46 16.09 20.69
CA PHE A 56 -45.92 15.78 19.36
C PHE A 56 -44.97 14.56 19.38
N ASN A 57 -44.12 14.46 20.41
CA ASN A 57 -43.21 13.34 20.62
C ASN A 57 -43.90 12.03 21.03
N SER A 58 -45.09 12.13 21.64
CA SER A 58 -45.92 11.00 22.08
C SER A 58 -47.09 10.70 21.13
N CYS A 59 -47.27 11.47 20.05
CA CYS A 59 -48.45 11.43 19.20
C CYS A 59 -48.53 10.08 18.48
N LYS A 60 -49.53 9.26 18.86
CA LYS A 60 -49.71 7.91 18.31
C LYS A 60 -49.90 7.90 16.79
N ILE A 61 -50.61 8.90 16.24
CA ILE A 61 -50.86 8.98 14.80
C ILE A 61 -49.57 9.34 14.05
N LYS A 62 -48.77 10.25 14.59
CA LYS A 62 -47.45 10.56 14.03
C LYS A 62 -46.55 9.33 14.04
N LYS A 63 -46.42 8.66 15.20
CA LYS A 63 -45.61 7.44 15.33
C LYS A 63 -45.98 6.37 14.33
N LYS A 64 -47.28 6.10 14.15
CA LYS A 64 -47.76 5.15 13.13
C LYS A 64 -47.42 5.59 11.69
N LYS A 65 -47.55 6.87 11.37
CA LYS A 65 -47.15 7.40 10.05
C LYS A 65 -45.64 7.28 9.82
N ASP A 66 -44.84 7.57 10.84
CA ASP A 66 -43.38 7.46 10.80
C ASP A 66 -42.94 5.98 10.64
N GLU A 67 -43.62 5.04 11.33
CA GLU A 67 -43.41 3.59 11.18
C GLU A 67 -43.72 3.13 9.75
N VAL A 68 -44.87 3.51 9.20
CA VAL A 68 -45.26 3.18 7.81
C VAL A 68 -44.29 3.80 6.79
N SER A 69 -43.83 5.04 7.02
CA SER A 69 -42.83 5.67 6.15
C SER A 69 -41.53 4.88 6.15
N LYS A 70 -41.04 4.46 7.32
CA LYS A 70 -39.82 3.66 7.45
C LYS A 70 -39.97 2.30 6.77
N GLU A 71 -41.10 1.63 6.94
CA GLU A 71 -41.38 0.34 6.26
C GLU A 71 -41.41 0.51 4.74
N ASN A 72 -41.98 1.60 4.22
CA ASN A 72 -41.99 1.89 2.79
C ASN A 72 -40.58 2.16 2.25
N ASP A 73 -39.74 2.91 3.00
CA ASP A 73 -38.35 3.18 2.62
C ASP A 73 -37.52 1.89 2.61
N LEU A 74 -37.69 1.02 3.62
CA LEU A 74 -37.10 -0.32 3.67
C LEU A 74 -37.53 -1.18 2.48
N THR A 75 -38.83 -1.20 2.18
CA THR A 75 -39.40 -1.97 1.07
C THR A 75 -38.86 -1.48 -0.28
N TYR A 76 -38.71 -0.17 -0.46
CA TYR A 76 -38.11 0.41 -1.66
C TYR A 76 -36.64 0.00 -1.80
N GLY A 77 -35.87 0.00 -0.70
CA GLY A 77 -34.48 -0.47 -0.66
C GLY A 77 -34.35 -1.94 -1.07
N TYR A 78 -35.18 -2.82 -0.51
CA TYR A 78 -35.18 -4.25 -0.89
C TYR A 78 -35.56 -4.45 -2.37
N LYS A 79 -36.53 -3.69 -2.88
CA LYS A 79 -36.94 -3.77 -4.29
C LYS A 79 -35.81 -3.40 -5.26
N ASN A 80 -35.02 -2.39 -4.92
CA ASN A 80 -33.86 -2.01 -5.73
C ASN A 80 -32.78 -3.10 -5.67
N SER A 81 -32.48 -3.62 -4.48
CA SER A 81 -31.50 -4.70 -4.31
C SER A 81 -31.88 -5.97 -5.10
N ILE A 82 -33.18 -6.33 -5.11
CA ILE A 82 -33.69 -7.45 -5.92
C ILE A 82 -33.50 -7.18 -7.42
N LYS A 83 -33.75 -5.96 -7.87
CA LYS A 83 -33.57 -5.58 -9.28
C LYS A 83 -32.10 -5.68 -9.71
N ASP A 84 -31.18 -5.26 -8.85
CA ASP A 84 -29.75 -5.34 -9.12
C ASP A 84 -29.28 -6.80 -9.20
N LEU A 85 -29.71 -7.65 -8.25
CA LEU A 85 -29.46 -9.09 -8.28
C LEU A 85 -30.04 -9.77 -9.54
N GLN A 86 -31.22 -9.35 -9.99
CA GLN A 86 -31.82 -9.87 -11.24
C GLN A 86 -30.98 -9.51 -12.48
N ASN A 87 -30.41 -8.31 -12.52
CA ASN A 87 -29.53 -7.90 -13.61
C ASN A 87 -28.21 -8.69 -13.60
N GLU A 88 -27.64 -8.93 -12.41
CA GLU A 88 -26.44 -9.76 -12.28
C GLU A 88 -26.70 -11.20 -12.73
N ILE A 89 -27.81 -11.80 -12.32
CA ILE A 89 -28.20 -13.15 -12.77
C ILE A 89 -28.30 -13.20 -14.30
N LEU A 90 -28.91 -12.19 -14.92
CA LEU A 90 -29.02 -12.11 -16.38
C LEU A 90 -27.64 -12.06 -17.07
N ASN A 91 -26.72 -11.27 -16.53
CA ASN A 91 -25.34 -11.19 -17.02
C ASN A 91 -24.61 -12.54 -16.88
N TYR A 92 -24.75 -13.22 -15.74
CA TYR A 92 -24.14 -14.55 -15.56
C TYR A 92 -24.74 -15.59 -16.52
N GLN A 93 -26.05 -15.54 -16.78
CA GLN A 93 -26.69 -16.41 -17.77
C GLN A 93 -26.15 -16.18 -19.19
N GLU A 94 -25.86 -14.94 -19.56
CA GLU A 94 -25.25 -14.60 -20.85
C GLU A 94 -23.81 -15.16 -20.95
N LYS A 95 -22.98 -14.96 -19.92
CA LYS A 95 -21.63 -15.53 -19.86
C LYS A 95 -21.61 -17.06 -19.93
N ILE A 96 -22.56 -17.72 -19.27
CA ILE A 96 -22.71 -19.18 -19.34
C ILE A 96 -23.01 -19.58 -20.79
N ARG A 97 -23.91 -18.86 -21.48
CA ARG A 97 -24.26 -19.13 -22.88
C ARG A 97 -23.05 -19.00 -23.82
N GLU A 98 -22.25 -17.95 -23.65
CA GLU A 98 -21.02 -17.76 -24.45
C GLU A 98 -20.03 -18.90 -24.23
N LYS A 99 -19.86 -19.34 -22.98
CA LYS A 99 -18.98 -20.47 -22.65
C LYS A 99 -19.51 -21.78 -23.21
N THR A 100 -20.82 -22.04 -23.14
CA THR A 100 -21.40 -23.25 -23.73
C THR A 100 -21.24 -23.28 -25.25
N ASP A 101 -21.40 -22.14 -25.93
CA ASP A 101 -21.16 -22.05 -27.38
C ASP A 101 -19.68 -22.29 -27.73
N TYR A 102 -18.76 -21.84 -26.89
CA TYR A 102 -17.34 -22.10 -27.06
C TYR A 102 -16.99 -23.58 -26.86
N ILE A 103 -17.56 -24.22 -25.84
CA ILE A 103 -17.40 -25.66 -25.59
C ILE A 103 -17.89 -26.47 -26.78
N ALA A 104 -19.08 -26.18 -27.32
CA ALA A 104 -19.60 -26.86 -28.50
C ALA A 104 -18.68 -26.70 -29.73
N LYS A 105 -18.05 -25.52 -29.90
CA LYS A 105 -17.04 -25.30 -30.96
C LYS A 105 -15.76 -26.11 -30.74
N LEU A 106 -15.37 -26.37 -29.49
CA LEU A 106 -14.22 -27.22 -29.19
C LEU A 106 -14.55 -28.70 -29.40
N GLU A 107 -15.72 -29.16 -28.96
CA GLU A 107 -16.20 -30.53 -29.16
C GLU A 107 -16.26 -30.89 -30.65
N THR A 108 -16.83 -30.02 -31.49
CA THR A 108 -16.84 -30.22 -32.95
C THR A 108 -15.45 -30.23 -33.58
N LYS A 109 -14.46 -29.54 -33.00
CA LYS A 109 -13.06 -29.63 -33.45
C LYS A 109 -12.44 -30.95 -33.01
N LEU A 110 -12.67 -31.39 -31.77
CA LEU A 110 -12.20 -32.67 -31.27
C LEU A 110 -12.74 -33.82 -32.11
N GLU A 111 -14.03 -33.82 -32.43
CA GLU A 111 -14.64 -34.83 -33.30
C GLU A 111 -13.99 -34.86 -34.70
N LYS A 112 -13.65 -33.69 -35.28
CA LYS A 112 -12.92 -33.63 -36.55
C LYS A 112 -11.50 -34.20 -36.43
N PHE A 113 -10.82 -33.92 -35.33
CA PHE A 113 -9.48 -34.47 -35.06
C PHE A 113 -9.53 -35.98 -34.84
N GLU A 114 -10.47 -36.47 -34.05
CA GLU A 114 -10.69 -37.90 -33.81
C GLU A 114 -10.98 -38.63 -35.12
N ASN A 115 -11.87 -38.10 -35.96
CA ASN A 115 -12.14 -38.66 -37.28
C ASN A 115 -10.90 -38.68 -38.19
N ALA A 116 -10.06 -37.63 -38.14
CA ALA A 116 -8.81 -37.59 -38.90
C ALA A 116 -7.78 -38.62 -38.40
N VAL A 117 -7.70 -38.84 -37.08
CA VAL A 117 -6.84 -39.87 -36.48
C VAL A 117 -7.30 -41.26 -36.89
N VAL A 118 -8.60 -41.56 -36.78
CA VAL A 118 -9.17 -42.85 -37.18
C VAL A 118 -8.96 -43.11 -38.67
N ALA A 119 -9.16 -42.10 -39.52
CA ALA A 119 -8.90 -42.22 -40.96
C ALA A 119 -7.43 -42.53 -41.28
N ASN A 120 -6.48 -41.86 -40.60
CA ASN A 120 -5.06 -42.14 -40.76
C ASN A 120 -4.65 -43.52 -40.22
N MET A 121 -5.23 -43.95 -39.09
CA MET A 121 -5.03 -45.29 -38.56
C MET A 121 -5.53 -46.34 -39.55
N ALA A 122 -6.74 -46.16 -40.12
CA ALA A 122 -7.29 -47.06 -41.12
C ALA A 122 -6.44 -47.14 -42.41
N ALA A 123 -5.94 -46.00 -42.90
CA ALA A 123 -5.03 -45.95 -44.04
C ALA A 123 -3.69 -46.65 -43.76
N THR A 124 -3.17 -46.54 -42.53
CA THR A 124 -1.94 -47.21 -42.10
C THR A 124 -2.14 -48.72 -41.97
N THR A 125 -3.29 -49.16 -41.46
CA THR A 125 -3.66 -50.59 -41.39
C THR A 125 -3.81 -51.20 -42.78
N HIS A 126 -4.37 -50.47 -43.75
CA HIS A 126 -4.47 -50.93 -45.14
C HIS A 126 -3.10 -51.08 -45.83
N ALA A 127 -2.14 -50.20 -45.53
CA ALA A 127 -0.78 -50.30 -46.04
C ALA A 127 0.02 -51.48 -45.45
N LEU A 128 -0.31 -51.92 -44.22
CA LEU A 128 0.35 -53.05 -43.56
C LEU A 128 -0.07 -54.44 -44.09
N TYR A 129 -1.19 -54.54 -44.82
CA TYR A 129 -1.65 -55.82 -45.40
C TYR A 129 -1.26 -56.02 -46.88
N GLU A 130 -0.61 -55.04 -47.53
CA GLU A 130 -0.15 -55.16 -48.92
C GLU A 130 1.35 -55.51 -49.06
N GLU A 131 2.13 -55.49 -47.97
CA GLU A 131 3.57 -55.81 -47.98
C GLU A 131 3.92 -56.90 -46.94
N GLU A 132 3.33 -58.09 -47.05
CA GLU A 132 3.93 -59.29 -46.44
C GLU A 132 4.70 -60.06 -47.51
N ASN A 133 6.00 -59.76 -47.65
CA ASN A 133 7.03 -60.73 -48.01
C ASN A 133 8.41 -60.27 -47.51
N ASP A 134 9.03 -61.18 -46.75
CA ASP A 134 10.47 -61.36 -46.51
C ASP A 134 11.12 -60.67 -45.29
N ASP A 135 11.03 -61.37 -44.15
CA ASP A 135 12.12 -61.71 -43.21
C ASP A 135 13.25 -60.70 -42.91
N ASN A 136 12.98 -59.78 -41.98
CA ASN A 136 13.83 -59.29 -40.88
C ASN A 136 13.45 -57.83 -40.59
N GLU A 137 13.11 -57.47 -39.35
CA GLU A 137 13.63 -56.21 -38.78
C GLU A 137 13.27 -56.00 -37.31
N GLU A 138 14.25 -55.42 -36.63
CA GLU A 138 14.21 -54.89 -35.27
C GLU A 138 13.02 -53.95 -35.08
N ALA A 139 12.39 -54.04 -33.90
CA ALA A 139 11.34 -53.15 -33.46
C ALA A 139 11.84 -51.70 -33.29
N ILE A 140 11.98 -50.93 -34.38
CA ILE A 140 12.36 -49.50 -34.32
C ILE A 140 11.67 -48.68 -35.43
N PRO A 141 10.35 -48.37 -35.33
CA PRO A 141 9.89 -47.10 -35.92
C PRO A 141 8.81 -46.33 -35.14
N LEU A 142 8.44 -46.69 -33.91
CA LEU A 142 7.39 -45.97 -33.16
C LEU A 142 7.91 -44.88 -32.19
N VAL A 143 9.14 -44.99 -31.71
CA VAL A 143 9.73 -43.97 -30.80
C VAL A 143 10.29 -42.78 -31.59
N LYS A 144 10.82 -43.00 -32.80
CA LYS A 144 11.44 -41.95 -33.63
C LYS A 144 10.44 -41.06 -34.38
N LYS A 145 9.16 -41.43 -34.46
CA LYS A 145 8.14 -40.65 -35.17
C LYS A 145 7.31 -39.75 -34.25
N LEU A 146 7.35 -39.97 -32.94
CA LEU A 146 6.76 -39.06 -31.95
C LEU A 146 7.57 -37.75 -31.85
N ASP A 147 8.88 -37.81 -32.07
CA ASP A 147 9.77 -36.63 -32.21
C ASP A 147 9.51 -35.81 -33.49
N SER A 148 8.72 -36.32 -34.45
CA SER A 148 8.42 -35.61 -35.70
C SER A 148 7.08 -34.85 -35.68
N ILE A 149 6.30 -34.98 -34.61
CA ILE A 149 5.21 -34.05 -34.30
C ILE A 149 5.78 -32.93 -33.41
N VAL A 150 6.82 -32.27 -33.90
CA VAL A 150 7.18 -30.94 -33.41
C VAL A 150 6.08 -30.04 -33.94
N ILE A 151 5.17 -29.61 -33.07
CA ILE A 151 4.51 -28.33 -33.27
C ILE A 151 5.66 -27.35 -33.42
N ASN A 152 5.83 -26.78 -34.62
CA ASN A 152 6.82 -25.74 -34.86
C ASN A 152 6.72 -24.73 -33.71
N ASP A 153 7.77 -24.64 -32.89
CA ASP A 153 7.85 -23.75 -31.72
C ASP A 153 7.81 -22.25 -32.10
N ASP A 154 7.64 -21.95 -33.40
CA ASP A 154 7.68 -20.62 -34.00
C ASP A 154 6.31 -19.91 -34.05
N ASP A 155 5.22 -20.56 -33.62
CA ASP A 155 3.90 -19.92 -33.47
C ASP A 155 3.55 -19.57 -32.00
N ARG A 156 4.50 -19.64 -31.06
CA ARG A 156 4.37 -18.97 -29.74
C ARG A 156 4.59 -17.47 -29.87
N LYS A 157 3.74 -16.81 -30.67
CA LYS A 157 3.60 -15.35 -30.61
C LYS A 157 3.20 -14.96 -29.20
N ASN A 158 4.15 -14.35 -28.48
CA ASN A 158 3.98 -13.58 -27.25
C ASN A 158 2.99 -14.18 -26.22
N VAL A 159 3.39 -15.26 -25.53
CA VAL A 159 2.69 -15.65 -24.30
C VAL A 159 3.18 -14.73 -23.19
N GLU A 160 2.42 -13.66 -22.93
CA GLU A 160 2.76 -12.62 -21.95
C GLU A 160 2.65 -13.18 -20.52
N TYR A 161 3.76 -13.20 -19.79
CA TYR A 161 3.79 -13.64 -18.40
C TYR A 161 3.22 -12.56 -17.49
N SER A 162 2.39 -12.96 -16.53
CA SER A 162 1.88 -12.04 -15.51
C SER A 162 2.94 -11.82 -14.44
N ASN A 163 3.39 -10.57 -14.26
CA ASN A 163 4.43 -10.21 -13.31
C ASN A 163 3.86 -9.29 -12.21
N ILE A 164 4.21 -9.58 -10.96
CA ILE A 164 3.96 -8.68 -9.83
C ILE A 164 5.31 -8.28 -9.21
N THR A 165 5.40 -7.07 -8.65
CA THR A 165 6.62 -6.66 -7.93
C THR A 165 6.33 -6.55 -6.45
N LEU A 166 7.04 -7.33 -5.64
CA LEU A 166 6.96 -7.30 -4.17
C LEU A 166 8.35 -7.08 -3.59
N ASN A 167 8.51 -6.09 -2.71
CA ASN A 167 9.80 -5.74 -2.09
C ASN A 167 10.95 -5.61 -3.11
N ASN A 168 10.68 -4.96 -4.24
CA ASN A 168 11.59 -4.78 -5.39
C ASN A 168 12.04 -6.09 -6.08
N VAL A 169 11.33 -7.20 -5.85
CA VAL A 169 11.52 -8.46 -6.54
C VAL A 169 10.34 -8.69 -7.47
N VAL A 170 10.64 -8.95 -8.74
CA VAL A 170 9.63 -9.34 -9.73
C VAL A 170 9.32 -10.83 -9.55
N ILE A 171 8.05 -11.13 -9.33
CA ILE A 171 7.52 -12.49 -9.20
C ILE A 171 6.69 -12.76 -10.44
N THR A 172 7.04 -13.82 -11.14
CA THR A 172 6.44 -14.21 -12.41
C THR A 172 5.48 -15.37 -12.20
N SER A 173 4.32 -15.29 -12.84
CA SER A 173 3.36 -16.38 -12.99
C SER A 173 3.23 -16.77 -14.46
N ARG A 174 3.17 -18.09 -14.69
CA ARG A 174 2.96 -18.65 -16.01
C ARG A 174 1.51 -18.41 -16.48
N PRO A 175 1.29 -17.99 -17.72
CA PRO A 175 -0.04 -17.58 -18.19
C PRO A 175 -1.02 -18.74 -18.44
N ILE A 176 -0.54 -19.97 -18.63
CA ILE A 176 -1.38 -21.13 -19.00
C ILE A 176 -1.82 -21.91 -17.76
N ASP A 177 -0.87 -22.28 -16.91
CA ASP A 177 -1.09 -23.13 -15.73
C ASP A 177 -1.09 -22.33 -14.42
N HIS A 178 -0.84 -21.02 -14.49
CA HIS A 178 -0.75 -20.11 -13.35
C HIS A 178 0.35 -20.44 -12.33
N TYR A 179 1.31 -21.31 -12.69
CA TYR A 179 2.41 -21.67 -11.81
C TYR A 179 3.21 -20.43 -11.44
N VAL A 180 3.53 -20.31 -10.16
CA VAL A 180 4.24 -19.15 -9.61
C VAL A 180 5.71 -19.53 -9.40
N ASN A 181 6.62 -18.62 -9.74
CA ASN A 181 8.02 -18.79 -9.43
C ASN A 181 8.26 -18.65 -7.91
N ALA A 182 8.41 -19.79 -7.24
CA ALA A 182 8.60 -19.90 -5.80
C ALA A 182 9.93 -19.31 -5.32
N THR A 183 10.98 -19.38 -6.15
CA THR A 183 12.28 -18.80 -5.83
C THR A 183 12.19 -17.28 -5.73
N GLN A 184 11.53 -16.64 -6.71
CA GLN A 184 11.28 -15.19 -6.71
C GLN A 184 10.38 -14.79 -5.53
N LEU A 185 9.32 -15.55 -5.26
CA LEU A 185 8.42 -15.28 -4.13
C LEU A 185 9.16 -15.37 -2.78
N CYS A 186 9.99 -16.39 -2.59
CA CYS A 186 10.83 -16.54 -1.39
C CYS A 186 11.85 -15.40 -1.25
N GLN A 187 12.47 -14.99 -2.36
CA GLN A 187 13.41 -13.86 -2.38
C GLN A 187 12.73 -12.56 -1.95
N ALA A 188 11.50 -12.29 -2.42
CA ALA A 188 10.72 -11.13 -2.01
C ALA A 188 10.47 -11.11 -0.49
N GLY A 189 10.36 -12.28 0.14
CA GLY A 189 10.21 -12.42 1.59
C GLY A 189 11.50 -12.64 2.38
N GLY A 190 12.67 -12.57 1.74
CA GLY A 190 13.96 -12.80 2.40
C GLY A 190 14.20 -14.23 2.90
N LYS A 191 13.55 -15.23 2.30
CA LYS A 191 13.68 -16.66 2.64
C LYS A 191 14.17 -17.46 1.44
N LYS A 192 14.50 -18.75 1.63
CA LYS A 192 14.86 -19.67 0.55
C LYS A 192 13.79 -20.74 0.37
N PHE A 193 13.47 -21.06 -0.88
CA PHE A 193 12.48 -22.11 -1.21
C PHE A 193 12.85 -23.46 -0.60
N ASN A 194 14.14 -23.83 -0.65
CA ASN A 194 14.62 -25.09 -0.08
C ASN A 194 14.34 -25.23 1.43
N ASP A 195 14.29 -24.12 2.17
CA ASP A 195 14.00 -24.16 3.61
C ASP A 195 12.54 -24.55 3.86
N TRP A 196 11.62 -24.05 3.02
CA TRP A 196 10.21 -24.42 3.07
C TRP A 196 9.98 -25.84 2.56
N PHE A 197 10.61 -26.21 1.45
CA PHE A 197 10.45 -27.52 0.80
C PHE A 197 10.92 -28.68 1.68
N ARG A 198 11.86 -28.44 2.61
CA ARG A 198 12.38 -29.47 3.53
C ARG A 198 11.51 -29.74 4.75
N LEU A 199 10.56 -28.84 5.07
CA LEU A 199 9.70 -28.99 6.24
C LEU A 199 8.80 -30.22 6.09
N ASP A 200 8.62 -30.97 7.18
CA ASP A 200 7.75 -32.15 7.15
C ASP A 200 6.29 -31.77 6.88
N THR A 201 5.83 -30.64 7.41
CA THR A 201 4.51 -30.06 7.10
C THR A 201 4.32 -29.77 5.60
N THR A 202 5.38 -29.39 4.89
CA THR A 202 5.32 -29.12 3.45
C THR A 202 5.25 -30.42 2.65
N LYS A 203 5.96 -31.46 3.09
CA LYS A 203 5.88 -32.79 2.46
C LYS A 203 4.48 -33.40 2.62
N GLU A 204 3.90 -33.28 3.81
CA GLU A 204 2.52 -33.70 4.08
C GLU A 204 1.53 -32.96 3.16
N LEU A 205 1.69 -31.63 3.04
CA LEU A 205 0.86 -30.82 2.15
C LEU A 205 0.96 -31.25 0.68
N ILE A 206 2.17 -31.55 0.20
CA ILE A 206 2.39 -31.99 -1.19
C ILE A 206 1.72 -33.35 -1.43
N ASN A 207 1.85 -34.29 -0.49
CA ASN A 207 1.24 -35.61 -0.60
C ASN A 207 -0.30 -35.53 -0.63
N GLU A 208 -0.89 -34.66 0.19
CA GLU A 208 -2.33 -34.45 0.20
C GLU A 208 -2.81 -33.86 -1.14
N LEU A 209 -2.11 -32.85 -1.64
CA LEU A 209 -2.45 -32.22 -2.91
C LEU A 209 -2.27 -33.17 -4.10
N GLU A 210 -1.27 -34.05 -4.06
CA GLU A 210 -1.07 -35.11 -5.05
C GLU A 210 -2.25 -36.08 -5.08
N ALA A 211 -2.74 -36.49 -3.90
CA ALA A 211 -3.88 -37.38 -3.78
C ALA A 211 -5.20 -36.74 -4.24
N GLU A 212 -5.42 -35.47 -3.90
CA GLU A 212 -6.64 -34.73 -4.27
C GLU A 212 -6.67 -34.37 -5.76
N ALA A 213 -5.57 -33.83 -6.30
CA ALA A 213 -5.50 -33.38 -7.68
C ALA A 213 -5.25 -34.51 -8.69
N GLY A 214 -4.77 -35.68 -8.23
CA GLY A 214 -4.33 -36.78 -9.09
C GLY A 214 -3.08 -36.42 -9.91
N ILE A 215 -2.31 -35.44 -9.46
CA ILE A 215 -1.10 -34.94 -10.13
C ILE A 215 0.12 -35.40 -9.30
N PRO A 216 1.10 -36.12 -9.89
CA PRO A 216 2.30 -36.51 -9.17
C PRO A 216 3.05 -35.31 -8.57
N ALA A 217 3.80 -35.49 -7.48
CA ALA A 217 4.62 -34.42 -6.89
C ALA A 217 5.53 -33.70 -7.90
N SER A 218 6.04 -34.41 -8.92
CA SER A 218 6.83 -33.84 -10.02
C SER A 218 6.05 -32.91 -10.94
N GLY A 219 4.73 -33.07 -10.99
CA GLY A 219 3.80 -32.15 -11.66
C GLY A 219 3.51 -30.92 -10.81
N LEU A 220 3.47 -31.03 -9.49
CA LEU A 220 3.21 -29.91 -8.58
C LEU A 220 4.37 -28.91 -8.46
N ILE A 221 5.61 -29.39 -8.65
CA ILE A 221 6.83 -28.60 -8.54
C ILE A 221 7.73 -28.85 -9.75
N ASP A 222 7.89 -27.83 -10.58
CA ASP A 222 8.74 -27.85 -11.77
C ASP A 222 10.01 -27.02 -11.52
N THR A 223 11.16 -27.69 -11.47
CA THR A 223 12.45 -27.07 -11.18
C THR A 223 13.23 -26.85 -12.48
N LYS A 224 13.40 -25.58 -12.87
CA LYS A 224 14.17 -25.19 -14.06
C LYS A 224 15.55 -24.68 -13.67
N THR A 225 16.56 -25.52 -13.87
CA THR A 225 17.97 -25.18 -13.67
C THR A 225 18.69 -25.02 -15.02
N GLY A 226 19.35 -23.89 -15.24
CA GLY A 226 20.05 -23.59 -16.49
C GLY A 226 19.16 -22.95 -17.58
N GLY A 227 19.81 -22.35 -18.59
CA GLY A 227 19.16 -21.64 -19.71
C GLY A 227 19.61 -20.17 -19.85
N ASN A 228 19.50 -19.61 -21.05
CA ASN A 228 19.95 -18.23 -21.34
C ASN A 228 19.08 -17.15 -20.67
N ASP A 229 17.81 -17.44 -20.42
CA ASP A 229 16.87 -16.50 -19.80
C ASP A 229 16.78 -16.71 -18.29
N LYS A 230 17.53 -15.89 -17.53
CA LYS A 230 17.54 -15.94 -16.06
C LYS A 230 16.16 -15.68 -15.43
N SER A 231 15.27 -14.96 -16.13
CA SER A 231 13.94 -14.64 -15.59
C SER A 231 13.03 -15.88 -15.50
N LYS A 232 13.34 -16.93 -16.26
CA LYS A 232 12.58 -18.19 -16.32
C LYS A 232 13.16 -19.29 -15.45
N GLN A 233 14.31 -19.05 -14.82
CA GLN A 233 14.97 -20.00 -13.92
C GLN A 233 14.32 -20.00 -12.54
N GLY A 234 14.44 -21.13 -11.84
CA GLY A 234 13.94 -21.29 -10.47
C GLY A 234 12.97 -22.46 -10.33
N SER A 235 12.43 -22.59 -9.13
CA SER A 235 11.41 -23.59 -8.80
C SER A 235 10.05 -22.97 -9.00
N TRP A 236 9.22 -23.61 -9.80
CA TRP A 236 7.86 -23.19 -10.11
C TRP A 236 6.88 -24.13 -9.42
N ILE A 237 5.87 -23.58 -8.76
CA ILE A 237 4.93 -24.36 -7.96
C ILE A 237 3.49 -24.13 -8.39
N HIS A 238 2.67 -25.15 -8.20
CA HIS A 238 1.23 -25.11 -8.40
C HIS A 238 0.59 -23.93 -7.63
N PRO A 239 -0.45 -23.26 -8.18
CA PRO A 239 -1.13 -22.13 -7.53
C PRO A 239 -1.55 -22.40 -6.08
N ASP A 240 -2.09 -23.58 -5.77
CA ASP A 240 -2.54 -23.90 -4.40
C ASP A 240 -1.38 -24.00 -3.40
N LEU A 241 -0.24 -24.55 -3.84
CA LEU A 241 0.99 -24.53 -3.04
C LEU A 241 1.55 -23.11 -2.89
N SER A 242 1.36 -22.25 -3.89
CA SER A 242 1.88 -20.88 -3.86
C SER A 242 1.26 -20.04 -2.75
N ILE A 243 -0.02 -20.25 -2.43
CA ILE A 243 -0.71 -19.59 -1.32
C ILE A 243 -0.12 -20.05 0.01
N GLN A 244 0.12 -21.35 0.18
CA GLN A 244 0.72 -21.92 1.39
C GLN A 244 2.15 -21.43 1.59
N LEU A 245 2.94 -21.37 0.52
CA LEU A 245 4.27 -20.79 0.54
C LEU A 245 4.22 -19.30 0.94
N ALA A 246 3.30 -18.51 0.36
CA ALA A 246 3.15 -17.09 0.71
C ALA A 246 2.79 -16.88 2.19
N GLN A 247 1.94 -17.74 2.77
CA GLN A 247 1.60 -17.70 4.20
C GLN A 247 2.80 -18.01 5.08
N TRP A 248 3.62 -19.00 4.71
CA TRP A 248 4.86 -19.32 5.44
C TRP A 248 5.88 -18.19 5.35
N ILE A 249 5.97 -17.52 4.20
CA ILE A 249 6.90 -16.42 3.98
C ILE A 249 6.53 -15.21 4.84
N SER A 250 5.24 -14.89 4.95
CA SER A 250 4.76 -13.68 5.62
C SER A 250 3.66 -13.99 6.63
N PRO A 251 3.97 -13.97 7.95
CA PRO A 251 2.97 -14.12 8.99
C PRO A 251 1.85 -13.06 8.91
N LYS A 252 2.17 -11.85 8.44
CA LYS A 252 1.17 -10.80 8.20
C LYS A 252 0.17 -11.22 7.13
N PHE A 253 0.65 -11.86 6.06
CA PHE A 253 -0.21 -12.40 5.00
C PHE A 253 -1.05 -13.57 5.51
N ALA A 254 -0.47 -14.50 6.28
CA ALA A 254 -1.22 -15.61 6.89
C ALA A 254 -2.39 -15.14 7.77
N ILE A 255 -2.16 -14.10 8.59
CA ILE A 255 -3.22 -13.47 9.38
C ILE A 255 -4.29 -12.83 8.47
N GLN A 256 -3.88 -12.25 7.34
CA GLN A 256 -4.81 -11.64 6.39
C GLN A 256 -5.70 -12.68 5.71
N VAL A 257 -5.14 -13.83 5.30
CA VAL A 257 -5.91 -14.97 4.79
C VAL A 257 -6.93 -15.43 5.84
N SER A 258 -6.50 -15.57 7.10
CA SER A 258 -7.40 -15.91 8.21
C SER A 258 -8.52 -14.87 8.42
N LYS A 259 -8.24 -13.58 8.20
CA LYS A 259 -9.26 -12.53 8.24
C LYS A 259 -10.26 -12.67 7.09
N TRP A 260 -9.79 -12.94 5.86
CA TRP A 260 -10.68 -13.15 4.71
C TRP A 260 -11.61 -14.34 4.93
N ILE A 261 -11.09 -15.47 5.43
CA ILE A 261 -11.91 -16.64 5.78
C ILE A 261 -12.97 -16.26 6.82
N ARG A 262 -12.60 -15.53 7.88
CA ARG A 262 -13.58 -15.06 8.88
C ARG A 262 -14.63 -14.12 8.30
N THR A 263 -14.26 -13.23 7.38
CA THR A 263 -15.19 -12.36 6.67
C THR A 263 -16.17 -13.19 5.86
N ILE A 264 -15.71 -14.20 5.13
CA ILE A 264 -16.58 -15.11 4.36
C ILE A 264 -17.60 -15.79 5.28
N PHE A 265 -17.17 -16.32 6.43
CA PHE A 265 -18.10 -16.96 7.37
C PHE A 265 -19.10 -15.99 8.01
N ARG A 266 -18.72 -14.71 8.18
CA ARG A 266 -19.58 -13.70 8.81
C ARG A 266 -20.57 -13.08 7.83
N ASP A 267 -20.07 -12.72 6.66
CA ASP A 267 -20.75 -11.85 5.70
C ASP A 267 -21.29 -12.65 4.49
N GLY A 268 -20.90 -13.93 4.33
CA GLY A 268 -21.34 -14.81 3.25
C GLY A 268 -20.68 -14.54 1.90
N SER A 269 -19.88 -13.48 1.79
CA SER A 269 -19.15 -13.10 0.58
C SER A 269 -17.80 -12.47 0.90
N LEU A 270 -16.92 -12.45 -0.08
CA LEU A 270 -15.67 -11.70 -0.05
C LEU A 270 -15.60 -10.85 -1.31
N GLU A 271 -15.78 -9.55 -1.18
CA GLU A 271 -15.58 -8.62 -2.28
C GLU A 271 -14.12 -8.15 -2.28
N ILE A 272 -13.44 -8.39 -3.39
CA ILE A 272 -12.10 -7.86 -3.63
C ILE A 272 -12.27 -6.47 -4.25
N ASP A 273 -12.15 -5.44 -3.43
CA ASP A 273 -12.22 -4.07 -3.89
C ASP A 273 -10.93 -3.65 -4.63
N LEU A 274 -10.93 -3.85 -5.94
CA LEU A 274 -9.86 -3.43 -6.85
C LEU A 274 -9.71 -1.90 -6.89
N SER A 275 -10.73 -1.13 -6.53
CA SER A 275 -10.64 0.33 -6.48
C SER A 275 -9.75 0.79 -5.32
N LEU A 276 -9.91 0.18 -4.14
CA LEU A 276 -9.06 0.44 -2.98
C LEU A 276 -7.57 0.10 -3.23
N MET A 277 -7.30 -0.96 -4.01
CA MET A 277 -5.91 -1.27 -4.41
C MET A 277 -5.32 -0.18 -5.30
N ARG A 278 -6.08 0.28 -6.30
CA ARG A 278 -5.65 1.38 -7.18
C ARG A 278 -5.47 2.69 -6.42
N GLU A 279 -6.34 3.02 -5.49
CA GLU A 279 -6.23 4.20 -4.63
C GLU A 279 -4.94 4.18 -3.82
N LYS A 280 -4.61 3.04 -3.19
CA LYS A 280 -3.36 2.87 -2.45
C LYS A 280 -2.12 2.98 -3.34
N GLU A 281 -2.18 2.45 -4.56
CA GLU A 281 -1.08 2.61 -5.52
C GLU A 281 -0.87 4.07 -5.96
N VAL A 282 -1.96 4.84 -6.09
CA VAL A 282 -1.90 6.28 -6.36
C VAL A 282 -1.29 7.01 -5.16
N GLU A 283 -1.78 6.73 -3.95
CA GLU A 283 -1.26 7.33 -2.71
C GLU A 283 0.25 7.05 -2.53
N MET A 284 0.69 5.81 -2.79
CA MET A 284 2.10 5.45 -2.74
C MET A 284 2.93 6.22 -3.76
N ARG A 285 2.44 6.34 -5.01
CA ARG A 285 3.12 7.14 -6.05
C ARG A 285 3.23 8.61 -5.69
N GLU A 286 2.18 9.20 -5.10
CA GLU A 286 2.19 10.58 -4.64
C GLU A 286 3.20 10.80 -3.50
N LYS A 287 3.27 9.86 -2.55
CA LYS A 287 4.27 9.88 -1.48
C LYS A 287 5.69 9.77 -2.03
N ASP A 288 5.94 8.86 -2.96
CA ASP A 288 7.24 8.70 -3.61
C ASP A 288 7.64 9.95 -4.40
N ALA A 289 6.70 10.56 -5.12
CA ALA A 289 6.93 11.83 -5.82
C ALA A 289 7.27 12.97 -4.83
N ARG A 290 6.57 13.03 -3.69
CA ARG A 290 6.85 14.01 -2.64
C ARG A 290 8.21 13.79 -1.98
N ILE A 291 8.62 12.54 -1.76
CA ILE A 291 9.96 12.19 -1.26
C ILE A 291 11.01 12.71 -2.23
N LYS A 292 10.90 12.40 -3.52
CA LYS A 292 11.82 12.90 -4.56
C LYS A 292 11.86 14.44 -4.61
N GLN A 293 10.72 15.09 -4.46
CA GLN A 293 10.65 16.55 -4.43
C GLN A 293 11.37 17.11 -3.20
N LEU A 294 11.16 16.54 -2.01
CA LEU A 294 11.84 16.95 -0.79
C LEU A 294 13.35 16.71 -0.89
N GLU A 295 13.79 15.59 -1.46
CA GLU A 295 15.21 15.33 -1.75
C GLU A 295 15.79 16.43 -2.63
N SER A 296 15.10 16.81 -3.71
CA SER A 296 15.56 17.88 -4.61
C SER A 296 15.63 19.25 -3.91
N VAL A 297 14.70 19.54 -3.00
CA VAL A 297 14.67 20.79 -2.22
C VAL A 297 15.80 20.81 -1.19
N CYS A 298 16.05 19.71 -0.51
CA CYS A 298 17.18 19.57 0.40
C CYS A 298 18.52 19.71 -0.33
N LEU A 299 18.67 19.10 -1.51
CA LEU A 299 19.89 19.18 -2.32
C LEU A 299 20.10 20.57 -2.95
N SER A 300 19.03 21.25 -3.37
CA SER A 300 19.12 22.59 -4.00
C SER A 300 19.32 23.73 -3.02
N LYS A 301 18.97 23.57 -1.74
CA LYS A 301 19.23 24.58 -0.68
C LYS A 301 20.71 24.70 -0.29
N GLN A 302 21.57 23.75 -0.66
CA GLN A 302 23.02 23.88 -0.48
C GLN A 302 23.63 24.83 -1.54
N ARG A 303 23.44 26.15 -1.36
CA ARG A 303 24.26 27.15 -2.07
C ARG A 303 25.71 26.99 -1.62
N ARG A 304 26.56 26.41 -2.47
CA ARG A 304 27.98 26.22 -2.16
C ARG A 304 28.72 27.55 -2.24
N ALA A 305 29.27 28.02 -1.12
CA ALA A 305 30.25 29.07 -1.13
C ALA A 305 31.51 28.58 -1.87
N VAL A 306 32.03 29.41 -2.78
CA VAL A 306 33.23 29.12 -3.57
C VAL A 306 34.39 29.91 -2.97
N TYR A 307 35.47 29.21 -2.65
CA TYR A 307 36.72 29.75 -2.12
C TYR A 307 37.81 29.53 -3.17
N PRO A 308 38.24 30.57 -3.91
CA PRO A 308 39.17 30.45 -5.03
C PRO A 308 40.63 30.20 -4.62
N GLU A 309 41.00 30.59 -3.40
CA GLU A 309 42.37 30.55 -2.88
C GLU A 309 42.86 29.10 -2.70
N ARG A 310 44.18 28.91 -2.84
CA ARG A 310 44.83 27.60 -2.69
C ARG A 310 45.68 27.57 -1.43
N ASN A 311 45.94 26.37 -0.90
CA ASN A 311 46.77 26.16 0.28
C ASN A 311 46.31 27.03 1.47
N VAL A 312 45.09 26.79 1.93
CA VAL A 312 44.48 27.62 2.97
C VAL A 312 44.46 26.92 4.32
N ILE A 313 44.65 27.71 5.37
CA ILE A 313 44.23 27.36 6.72
C ILE A 313 42.81 27.89 6.91
N TYR A 314 41.94 27.07 7.47
CA TYR A 314 40.54 27.42 7.71
C TYR A 314 40.12 27.07 9.12
N MET A 315 39.12 27.81 9.59
CA MET A 315 38.38 27.56 10.82
C MET A 315 36.90 27.46 10.48
N LEU A 316 36.27 26.34 10.83
CA LEU A 316 34.87 26.07 10.56
C LEU A 316 34.13 25.58 11.81
N THR A 317 32.81 25.76 11.81
CA THR A 317 31.92 25.32 12.88
C THR A 317 30.60 24.81 12.30
N THR A 318 29.75 24.23 13.14
CA THR A 318 28.37 23.85 12.84
C THR A 318 27.46 24.47 13.89
N ASP A 319 26.14 24.50 13.67
CA ASP A 319 25.21 25.03 14.68
C ASP A 319 25.32 24.34 16.04
N ASP A 320 25.59 23.03 16.07
CA ASP A 320 25.82 22.28 17.31
C ASP A 320 27.18 22.61 17.93
N HIS A 321 28.23 22.74 17.12
CA HIS A 321 29.56 23.09 17.61
C HIS A 321 29.61 24.53 18.14
N LEU A 322 28.91 25.47 17.51
CA LEU A 322 28.82 26.85 17.96
C LEU A 322 28.19 26.95 19.35
N LYS A 323 27.14 26.16 19.62
CA LYS A 323 26.51 26.06 20.96
C LYS A 323 27.48 25.53 22.02
N ARG A 324 28.41 24.67 21.62
CA ARG A 324 29.48 24.13 22.48
C ARG A 324 30.76 24.95 22.42
N ARG A 325 30.75 26.12 21.78
CA ARG A 325 31.92 26.99 21.55
C ARG A 325 33.11 26.22 20.96
N THR A 326 32.83 25.24 20.10
CA THR A 326 33.82 24.36 19.48
C THR A 326 34.05 24.76 18.03
N TYR A 327 35.31 24.74 17.60
CA TYR A 327 35.75 25.09 16.26
C TYR A 327 36.68 24.01 15.73
N ILE A 328 36.59 23.75 14.43
CA ILE A 328 37.50 22.85 13.72
C ILE A 328 38.48 23.71 12.94
N ILE A 329 39.77 23.55 13.22
CA ILE A 329 40.85 24.26 12.53
C ILE A 329 41.62 23.24 11.71
N GLY A 330 41.84 23.51 10.44
CA GLY A 330 42.57 22.59 9.57
C GLY A 330 43.11 23.26 8.31
N LYS A 331 43.73 22.45 7.46
CA LYS A 331 44.35 22.88 6.20
C LYS A 331 43.72 22.22 4.97
N ALA A 332 43.74 22.91 3.83
CA ALA A 332 43.28 22.37 2.56
C ALA A 332 43.93 23.05 1.36
N LYS A 333 44.32 22.27 0.35
CA LYS A 333 44.73 22.82 -0.96
C LYS A 333 43.61 23.57 -1.66
N ASN A 334 42.36 23.14 -1.47
CA ASN A 334 41.16 23.79 -1.98
C ASN A 334 40.02 23.62 -0.98
N LEU A 335 39.60 24.72 -0.35
CA LEU A 335 38.59 24.70 0.71
C LEU A 335 37.21 24.32 0.18
N THR A 336 36.84 24.73 -1.02
CA THR A 336 35.57 24.37 -1.67
C THR A 336 35.42 22.85 -1.78
N ASN A 337 36.47 22.16 -2.23
CA ASN A 337 36.49 20.70 -2.33
C ASN A 337 36.51 20.04 -0.95
N ARG A 338 37.24 20.60 0.01
CA ARG A 338 37.28 20.08 1.38
C ARG A 338 35.90 20.15 2.05
N LEU A 339 35.19 21.27 1.92
CA LEU A 339 33.84 21.46 2.45
C LEU A 339 32.82 20.52 1.80
N SER A 340 32.99 20.15 0.53
CA SER A 340 32.13 19.15 -0.12
C SER A 340 32.16 17.78 0.56
N THR A 341 33.26 17.46 1.27
CA THR A 341 33.39 16.21 2.03
C THR A 341 32.70 16.32 3.38
N TYR A 342 32.78 17.48 4.03
CA TYR A 342 32.16 17.76 5.34
C TYR A 342 30.63 17.96 5.25
N ASN A 343 30.14 18.62 4.20
CA ASN A 343 28.72 18.97 4.02
C ASN A 343 27.85 17.84 3.46
N LYS A 344 28.22 16.58 3.71
CA LYS A 344 27.41 15.40 3.36
C LYS A 344 26.31 15.12 4.37
N THR A 345 26.55 15.42 5.65
CA THR A 345 25.64 15.08 6.76
C THR A 345 25.20 16.29 7.58
N CYS A 346 26.01 17.34 7.64
CA CYS A 346 25.70 18.58 8.35
C CYS A 346 26.37 19.78 7.67
N ASP A 347 25.70 20.93 7.70
CA ASP A 347 26.24 22.15 7.11
C ASP A 347 27.32 22.75 8.02
N HIS A 348 28.53 22.88 7.49
CA HIS A 348 29.65 23.54 8.16
C HIS A 348 29.78 24.96 7.64
N THR A 349 29.79 25.92 8.56
CA THR A 349 30.00 27.34 8.30
C THR A 349 31.47 27.67 8.46
N VAL A 350 32.08 28.27 7.44
CA VAL A 350 33.45 28.79 7.53
C VAL A 350 33.41 30.08 8.31
N VAL A 351 34.14 30.11 9.44
CA VAL A 351 34.25 31.28 10.32
C VAL A 351 35.43 32.15 9.89
N HIS A 352 36.54 31.54 9.50
CA HIS A 352 37.74 32.23 9.03
C HIS A 352 38.53 31.36 8.06
N TYR A 353 39.22 31.96 7.10
CA TYR A 353 40.19 31.27 6.27
C TYR A 353 41.27 32.23 5.75
N ARG A 354 42.47 31.70 5.48
CA ARG A 354 43.63 32.44 4.97
C ARG A 354 44.49 31.61 4.04
N GLU A 355 44.97 32.23 2.98
CA GLU A 355 45.92 31.67 2.01
C GLU A 355 47.35 31.66 2.55
N CYS A 356 48.07 30.57 2.29
CA CYS A 356 49.50 30.44 2.49
C CYS A 356 50.23 30.49 1.13
N LYS A 357 51.48 30.97 1.11
CA LYS A 357 52.25 31.15 -0.13
C LYS A 357 52.46 29.84 -0.90
N ASN A 358 52.72 28.74 -0.18
CA ASN A 358 52.94 27.41 -0.73
C ASN A 358 52.47 26.31 0.26
N GLU A 359 52.59 25.05 -0.16
CA GLU A 359 52.16 23.88 0.64
C GLU A 359 53.04 23.64 1.87
N ASP A 360 54.35 23.88 1.77
CA ASP A 360 55.30 23.68 2.87
C ASP A 360 55.07 24.71 4.01
N ASP A 361 54.79 25.96 3.63
CA ASP A 361 54.41 27.02 4.54
C ASP A 361 53.08 26.69 5.24
N MET A 362 52.09 26.19 4.49
CA MET A 362 50.81 25.75 5.05
C MET A 362 51.00 24.64 6.11
N ASP A 363 51.85 23.67 5.83
CA ASP A 363 52.17 22.58 6.76
C ASP A 363 52.89 23.09 8.01
N THR A 364 53.80 24.04 7.84
CA THR A 364 54.52 24.68 8.95
C THR A 364 53.57 25.51 9.82
N VAL A 365 52.69 26.30 9.21
CA VAL A 365 51.68 27.10 9.90
C VAL A 365 50.73 26.21 10.69
N GLU A 366 50.28 25.08 10.14
CA GLU A 366 49.42 24.14 10.85
C GLU A 366 50.11 23.68 12.15
N ILE A 367 51.37 23.27 12.08
CA ILE A 367 52.13 22.83 13.26
C ILE A 367 52.26 23.97 14.29
N LEU A 368 52.51 25.20 13.86
CA LEU A 368 52.58 26.38 14.73
C LEU A 368 51.25 26.62 15.45
N ILE A 369 50.13 26.57 14.74
CA ILE A 369 48.79 26.74 15.30
C ILE A 369 48.49 25.62 16.31
N LEU A 370 48.74 24.36 15.94
CA LEU A 370 48.53 23.20 16.82
C LEU A 370 49.33 23.30 18.12
N ASN A 371 50.53 23.90 18.07
CA ASN A 371 51.36 24.12 19.25
C ASN A 371 50.89 25.31 20.08
N LYS A 372 50.55 26.45 19.46
CA LYS A 372 50.05 27.63 20.19
C LYS A 372 48.69 27.40 20.84
N LEU A 373 47.81 26.61 20.22
CA LEU A 373 46.45 26.33 20.70
C LEU A 373 46.33 24.98 21.43
N ARG A 374 47.44 24.38 21.85
CA ARG A 374 47.48 23.03 22.44
C ARG A 374 46.56 22.89 23.65
N ASP A 375 46.52 23.90 24.52
CA ASP A 375 45.75 23.88 25.76
C ASP A 375 44.23 23.96 25.53
N TYR A 376 43.82 24.37 24.33
CA TYR A 376 42.41 24.53 23.94
C TYR A 376 41.89 23.35 23.11
N ARG A 377 42.70 22.31 22.93
CA ARG A 377 42.40 21.19 22.02
C ARG A 377 41.52 20.14 22.71
N GLU A 378 40.49 19.66 22.00
CA GLU A 378 39.60 18.61 22.52
C GLU A 378 40.36 17.27 22.60
N GLN A 379 40.33 16.59 23.76
CA GLN A 379 41.08 15.35 23.99
C GLN A 379 40.69 14.20 23.06
N ALA A 380 39.43 14.15 22.60
CA ALA A 380 38.89 13.07 21.79
C ALA A 380 39.11 13.25 20.28
N ASN A 381 39.35 14.48 19.81
CA ASN A 381 39.47 14.77 18.39
C ASN A 381 40.56 15.80 18.13
N ARG A 382 41.55 15.40 17.33
CA ARG A 382 42.78 16.17 17.12
C ARG A 382 42.53 17.48 16.36
N ASP A 383 41.44 17.66 15.64
CA ASP A 383 41.27 18.88 14.84
C ASP A 383 40.26 19.85 15.46
N ARG A 384 39.81 19.59 16.70
CA ARG A 384 38.80 20.39 17.40
C ARG A 384 39.41 21.19 18.55
N PHE A 385 38.94 22.44 18.65
CA PHE A 385 39.38 23.42 19.63
C PHE A 385 38.17 24.00 20.35
N ILE A 386 38.25 24.09 21.66
CA ILE A 386 37.22 24.63 22.54
C ILE A 386 37.62 26.06 22.89
N LEU A 387 36.79 27.02 22.51
CA LEU A 387 37.01 28.43 22.81
C LEU A 387 36.65 28.71 24.29
N PRO A 388 37.58 29.27 25.09
CA PRO A 388 37.32 29.64 26.47
C PRO A 388 36.15 30.61 26.64
N ASP A 389 35.50 30.59 27.79
CA ASP A 389 34.34 31.44 28.10
C ASP A 389 34.71 32.94 28.19
N ASP A 390 35.96 33.26 28.51
CA ASP A 390 36.49 34.61 28.63
C ASP A 390 36.97 35.23 27.30
N LYS A 391 36.95 34.45 26.20
CA LYS A 391 37.47 34.88 24.89
C LYS A 391 36.40 34.85 23.82
N ASP A 392 36.56 35.64 22.77
CA ASP A 392 35.75 35.55 21.56
C ASP A 392 36.50 34.78 20.45
N ASP A 393 35.81 34.50 19.35
CA ASP A 393 36.36 33.80 18.18
C ASP A 393 37.56 34.53 17.55
N SER A 394 37.69 35.85 17.79
CA SER A 394 38.84 36.64 17.35
C SER A 394 40.16 36.15 17.93
N PHE A 395 40.14 35.49 19.09
CA PHE A 395 41.33 34.89 19.68
C PHE A 395 41.97 33.83 18.77
N PHE A 396 41.15 32.92 18.21
CA PHE A 396 41.64 31.89 17.31
C PHE A 396 41.99 32.48 15.93
N THR A 397 41.17 33.38 15.38
CA THR A 397 41.47 33.99 14.07
C THR A 397 42.75 34.81 14.10
N ARG A 398 43.00 35.58 15.16
CA ARG A 398 44.25 36.33 15.36
C ARG A 398 45.45 35.40 15.49
N THR A 399 45.31 34.29 16.22
CA THR A 399 46.40 33.30 16.34
C THR A 399 46.76 32.71 14.98
N ILE A 400 45.77 32.40 14.14
CA ILE A 400 45.97 31.90 12.77
C ILE A 400 46.70 32.96 11.94
N ASP A 401 46.20 34.19 11.93
CA ASP A 401 46.78 35.30 11.16
C ASP A 401 48.24 35.61 11.58
N GLU A 402 48.54 35.58 12.88
CA GLU A 402 49.90 35.76 13.41
C GLU A 402 50.85 34.63 13.00
N CYS A 403 50.37 33.38 12.93
CA CYS A 403 51.20 32.26 12.50
C CYS A 403 51.51 32.33 11.00
N ILE A 404 50.54 32.76 10.19
CA ILE A 404 50.73 32.94 8.75
C ILE A 404 51.65 34.12 8.47
N GLY A 405 51.48 35.24 9.16
CA GLY A 405 52.33 36.42 8.99
C GLY A 405 53.79 36.23 9.42
N PHE A 406 54.11 35.14 10.13
CA PHE A 406 55.47 34.81 10.53
C PHE A 406 56.31 34.17 9.42
N LEU A 407 55.67 33.67 8.35
CA LEU A 407 56.31 33.05 7.17
C LEU A 407 56.17 33.93 5.93
#